data_AF-A0AAW6CGG4-F1
#
_entry.id   AF-A0AAW6CGG4-F1
#
_cell.length_a   1.000
_cell.length_b   1.000
_cell.length_c   1.000
_cell.angle_alpha   90.00
_cell.angle_beta   90.00
_cell.angle_gamma   90.00
#
_symmetry.space_group_name_H-M   'P 1'
#
loop_
_entity.id
_entity.type
_entity.pdbx_description
1 polymer ?
#
loop_
_entity_poly.entity_id
_entity_poly.type
_entity_poly.pdbx_seq_one_letter_code
_entity_poly.pdbx_strand_id
1 'polypeptide(L)'
;MDKKQMPISELPFNFDGLEPQYGQIKHAELICPGVYFIMTKFNTDRPRFAGEYLVVTEDSPAISPEARNFTTPLPTIPRMFLCEYDYDCKGRHVVEYEAHKYLVEHGLPLPEGESLEEARAFGREVCPEYFGEFPIPEKTPWGPVIRHDRLWNGLYWLETEREGWVLAIAYPLYSVLFEDTLALAAQIEDGKEAETCGYRFYTYRASCCPLFEMFPYDEDGWGQKIDGAALQNALLENFPDYGLEDERNSPDLPAEQRILPIPGVGTDFYRFPS
;
A
#
# COMPACT_ATOMS: atom_id res chain seq x y z
N MET A 1 20.35 3.47 15.02
CA MET A 1 21.64 4.10 14.63
C MET A 1 21.29 5.49 14.11
N ASP A 2 21.95 6.55 14.58
CA ASP A 2 21.56 7.93 14.22
C ASP A 2 21.58 8.10 12.69
N LYS A 3 20.40 8.27 12.09
CA LYS A 3 20.29 8.76 10.71
C LYS A 3 21.10 10.05 10.63
N LYS A 4 21.94 10.19 9.60
CA LYS A 4 22.84 11.35 9.44
C LYS A 4 22.02 12.62 9.26
N GLN A 5 21.59 13.20 10.36
CA GLN A 5 20.88 14.47 10.40
C GLN A 5 21.77 15.55 9.79
N MET A 6 21.26 16.18 8.74
CA MET A 6 21.88 17.34 8.11
C MET A 6 21.53 18.60 8.91
N PRO A 7 22.50 19.50 9.20
CA PRO A 7 22.19 20.81 9.74
C PRO A 7 21.28 21.59 8.80
N ILE A 8 20.19 22.18 9.32
CA ILE A 8 19.22 22.93 8.50
C ILE A 8 19.90 24.07 7.73
N SER A 9 20.94 24.68 8.31
CA SER A 9 21.74 25.74 7.67
C SER A 9 22.53 25.29 6.44
N GLU A 10 22.68 23.98 6.22
CA GLU A 10 23.37 23.40 5.07
C GLU A 10 22.40 23.02 3.94
N LEU A 11 21.08 23.13 4.15
CA LEU A 11 20.10 22.90 3.10
C LEU A 11 20.25 23.95 1.98
N PRO A 12 20.12 23.55 0.71
CA PRO A 12 20.14 24.49 -0.41
C PRO A 12 18.85 25.31 -0.54
N PHE A 13 17.92 25.16 0.41
CA PHE A 13 16.63 25.85 0.47
C PHE A 13 16.25 26.13 1.93
N ASN A 14 15.30 27.03 2.12
CA ASN A 14 14.61 27.24 3.39
C ASN A 14 13.11 27.38 3.13
N PHE A 15 12.27 27.25 4.16
CA PHE A 15 10.82 27.40 4.03
C PHE A 15 10.34 28.81 4.42
N ASP A 16 11.17 29.83 4.20
CA ASP A 16 10.82 31.21 4.57
C ASP A 16 9.58 31.66 3.77
N GLY A 17 8.52 32.05 4.48
CA GLY A 17 7.24 32.43 3.89
C GLY A 17 6.32 31.25 3.51
N LEU A 18 6.79 30.01 3.69
CA LEU A 18 6.03 28.78 3.47
C LEU A 18 5.58 28.12 4.78
N GLU A 19 6.02 28.62 5.93
CA GLU A 19 5.73 28.05 7.24
C GLU A 19 4.25 27.96 7.60
N PRO A 20 3.36 28.89 7.18
CA PRO A 20 1.93 28.74 7.43
C PRO A 20 1.36 27.43 6.86
N GLN A 21 1.82 27.04 5.67
CA GLN A 21 1.33 25.87 4.94
C GLN A 21 2.09 24.59 5.32
N TYR A 22 3.43 24.65 5.33
CA TYR A 22 4.27 23.46 5.47
C TYR A 22 4.96 23.35 6.84
N GLY A 23 4.94 24.41 7.63
CA GLY A 23 5.62 24.47 8.93
C GLY A 23 7.11 24.81 8.84
N GLN A 24 7.70 25.17 9.98
CA GLN A 24 9.13 25.45 10.06
C GLN A 24 9.94 24.15 10.08
N ILE A 25 10.95 24.03 9.21
CA ILE A 25 11.86 22.87 9.18
C ILE A 25 12.51 22.68 10.56
N LYS A 26 12.47 21.45 11.07
CA LYS A 26 13.06 21.03 12.35
C LYS A 26 14.13 19.95 12.16
N HIS A 27 13.99 19.14 11.14
CA HIS A 27 14.86 18.01 10.87
C HIS A 27 15.03 17.85 9.36
N ALA A 28 16.21 17.41 8.95
CA ALA A 28 16.52 17.17 7.55
C ALA A 28 17.55 16.05 7.41
N GLU A 29 17.41 15.26 6.35
CA GLU A 29 18.31 14.20 5.95
C GLU A 29 18.53 14.30 4.44
N LEU A 30 19.78 14.12 4.02
CA LEU A 30 20.11 13.94 2.60
C LEU A 30 20.00 12.45 2.28
N ILE A 31 19.05 12.07 1.43
CA ILE A 31 18.86 10.68 0.99
C ILE A 31 19.90 10.35 -0.09
N CYS A 32 19.93 11.15 -1.14
CA CYS A 32 20.90 11.09 -2.23
C CYS A 32 21.05 12.50 -2.84
N PRO A 33 22.01 12.75 -3.76
CA PRO A 33 22.22 14.07 -4.32
C PRO A 33 20.94 14.72 -4.87
N GLY A 34 20.56 15.86 -4.29
CA GLY A 34 19.36 16.61 -4.69
C GLY A 34 18.03 16.06 -4.16
N VAL A 35 18.03 15.06 -3.27
CA VAL A 35 16.80 14.52 -2.64
C VAL A 35 16.95 14.54 -1.13
N TYR A 36 16.01 15.20 -0.46
CA TYR A 36 16.04 15.45 0.97
C TYR A 36 14.75 14.98 1.62
N PHE A 37 14.85 14.28 2.74
CA PHE A 37 13.73 14.11 3.66
C PHE A 37 13.77 15.25 4.68
N ILE A 38 12.61 15.86 4.95
CA ILE A 38 12.49 16.89 5.99
C ILE A 38 11.30 16.63 6.89
N MET A 39 11.44 17.03 8.16
CA MET A 39 10.31 17.14 9.08
C MET A 39 10.16 18.59 9.55
N THR A 40 8.92 19.03 9.67
CA THR A 40 8.58 20.38 10.12
C THR A 40 7.92 20.36 11.50
N LYS A 41 7.90 21.52 12.16
CA LYS A 41 7.11 21.73 13.37
C LYS A 41 5.63 21.77 13.02
N PHE A 42 4.78 21.51 14.01
CA PHE A 42 3.35 21.77 13.92
C PHE A 42 3.09 23.20 13.43
N ASN A 43 2.11 23.34 12.55
CA ASN A 43 1.65 24.63 12.07
C ASN A 43 0.15 24.77 12.35
N THR A 44 -0.41 25.93 12.01
CA THR A 44 -1.82 26.26 12.29
C THR A 44 -2.78 25.31 11.58
N ASP A 45 -2.42 24.85 10.37
CA ASP A 45 -3.25 23.99 9.53
C ASP A 45 -3.13 22.51 9.92
N ARG A 46 -1.99 22.10 10.49
CA ARG A 46 -1.69 20.76 11.01
C ARG A 46 -1.21 20.86 12.47
N PRO A 47 -2.11 21.19 13.43
CA PRO A 47 -1.71 21.42 14.82
C PRO A 47 -1.39 20.14 15.60
N ARG A 48 -1.70 18.96 15.04
CA ARG A 48 -1.58 17.66 15.71
C ARG A 48 -0.49 16.76 15.13
N PHE A 49 -0.01 17.05 13.92
CA PHE A 49 0.93 16.21 13.20
C PHE A 49 2.04 17.06 12.60
N ALA A 50 3.29 16.62 12.77
CA ALA A 50 4.42 17.24 12.11
C ALA A 50 4.30 16.99 10.60
N GLY A 51 4.68 17.97 9.79
CA GLY A 51 4.77 17.75 8.35
C GLY A 51 6.01 16.94 8.04
N GLU A 52 5.87 15.91 7.22
CA GLU A 52 6.96 15.11 6.69
C GLU A 52 6.92 15.19 5.17
N TYR A 53 8.07 15.48 4.54
CA TYR A 53 8.13 15.77 3.12
C TYR A 53 9.42 15.24 2.49
N LEU A 54 9.33 14.91 1.20
CA LEU A 54 10.49 14.79 0.32
C LEU A 54 10.63 16.07 -0.47
N VAL A 55 11.84 16.64 -0.51
CA VAL A 55 12.18 17.80 -1.33
C VAL A 55 13.21 17.40 -2.37
N VAL A 56 12.93 17.72 -3.63
CA VAL A 56 13.73 17.38 -4.80
C VAL A 56 14.21 18.64 -5.49
N THR A 57 15.50 18.70 -5.80
CA THR A 57 16.09 19.78 -6.61
C THR A 57 15.93 19.47 -8.10
N GLU A 58 15.71 20.49 -8.93
CA GLU A 58 15.58 20.33 -10.38
C GLU A 58 16.80 19.68 -11.05
N ASP A 59 17.98 19.90 -10.49
CA ASP A 59 19.26 19.38 -10.97
C ASP A 59 19.67 18.06 -10.32
N SER A 60 18.79 17.43 -9.53
CA SER A 60 19.05 16.12 -8.94
C SER A 60 19.40 15.11 -10.05
N PRO A 61 20.57 14.45 -9.98
CA PRO A 61 20.93 13.40 -10.93
C PRO A 61 20.19 12.09 -10.67
N ALA A 62 19.55 11.95 -9.50
CA ALA A 62 18.78 10.78 -9.12
C ALA A 62 17.37 10.80 -9.70
N ILE A 63 16.78 11.99 -9.87
CA ILE A 63 15.37 12.14 -10.25
C ILE A 63 15.19 12.49 -11.73
N SER A 64 14.58 11.58 -12.47
CA SER A 64 14.26 11.73 -13.89
C SER A 64 13.23 12.84 -14.14
N PRO A 65 13.19 13.43 -15.35
CA PRO A 65 12.16 14.39 -15.71
C PRO A 65 10.74 13.82 -15.63
N GLU A 66 10.57 12.51 -15.85
CA GLU A 66 9.28 11.83 -15.76
C GLU A 66 8.81 11.72 -14.31
N ALA A 67 9.67 11.25 -13.41
CA ALA A 67 9.37 11.14 -11.98
C ALA A 67 9.03 12.49 -11.35
N ARG A 68 9.70 13.55 -11.80
CA ARG A 68 9.43 14.92 -11.33
C ARG A 68 8.00 15.37 -11.58
N ASN A 69 7.31 14.86 -12.60
CA ASN A 69 5.91 15.21 -12.86
C ASN A 69 4.95 14.74 -11.76
N PHE A 70 5.39 13.83 -10.89
CA PHE A 70 4.63 13.36 -9.73
C PHE A 70 4.86 14.22 -8.47
N THR A 71 5.68 15.27 -8.57
CA THR A 71 6.01 16.17 -7.46
C THR A 71 5.32 17.53 -7.62
N THR A 72 5.13 18.27 -6.52
CA THR A 72 4.55 19.61 -6.53
C THR A 72 5.65 20.67 -6.53
N PRO A 73 5.72 21.58 -7.52
CA PRO A 73 6.70 22.66 -7.50
C PRO A 73 6.45 23.62 -6.33
N LEU A 74 7.50 24.02 -5.62
CA LEU A 74 7.41 25.01 -4.55
C LEU A 74 7.35 26.43 -5.14
N PRO A 75 6.26 27.19 -4.90
CA PRO A 75 6.01 28.43 -5.65
C PRO A 75 7.01 29.55 -5.34
N THR A 76 7.55 29.61 -4.13
CA THR A 76 8.47 30.67 -3.68
C THR A 76 9.94 30.24 -3.68
N ILE A 77 10.23 28.96 -3.94
CA ILE A 77 11.58 28.41 -3.97
C ILE A 77 11.80 27.82 -5.37
N PRO A 78 12.32 28.61 -6.32
CA PRO A 78 12.49 28.16 -7.68
C PRO A 78 13.30 26.86 -7.76
N ARG A 79 12.95 26.00 -8.71
CA ARG A 79 13.69 24.76 -9.01
C ARG A 79 13.69 23.75 -7.86
N MET A 80 12.74 23.87 -6.92
CA MET A 80 12.47 22.91 -5.86
C MET A 80 11.08 22.32 -6.03
N PHE A 81 10.98 21.03 -5.74
CA PHE A 81 9.74 20.27 -5.82
C PHE A 81 9.55 19.48 -4.54
N LEU A 82 8.30 19.20 -4.19
CA LEU A 82 7.93 18.61 -2.92
C LEU A 82 6.90 17.50 -3.10
N CYS A 83 7.01 16.46 -2.28
CA CYS A 83 5.99 15.45 -2.05
C CYS A 83 5.69 15.36 -0.55
N GLU A 84 4.43 15.14 -0.19
CA GLU A 84 4.09 14.74 1.18
C GLU A 84 4.64 13.34 1.44
N TYR A 85 5.19 13.11 2.63
CA TYR A 85 5.62 11.79 3.07
C TYR A 85 4.41 10.99 3.59
N ASP A 86 3.42 10.81 2.72
CA ASP A 86 2.16 10.13 3.00
C ASP A 86 2.05 8.85 2.14
N TYR A 87 1.31 7.85 2.62
CA TYR A 87 1.15 6.59 1.89
C TYR A 87 0.46 6.79 0.54
N ASP A 88 -0.56 7.65 0.47
CA ASP A 88 -1.34 7.87 -0.75
C ASP A 88 -0.66 8.85 -1.72
N CYS A 89 0.46 9.45 -1.30
CA CYS A 89 1.22 10.37 -2.14
C CYS A 89 2.02 9.60 -3.20
N LYS A 90 1.49 9.53 -4.42
CA LYS A 90 2.18 8.94 -5.58
C LYS A 90 3.62 9.44 -5.76
N GLY A 91 3.82 10.75 -5.63
CA GLY A 91 5.12 11.38 -5.76
C GLY A 91 6.15 10.87 -4.76
N ARG A 92 5.73 10.53 -3.54
CA ARG A 92 6.62 9.94 -2.53
C ARG A 92 7.21 8.63 -3.03
N HIS A 93 6.36 7.68 -3.43
CA HIS A 93 6.79 6.36 -3.90
C HIS A 93 7.71 6.45 -5.11
N VAL A 94 7.40 7.33 -6.06
CA VAL A 94 8.21 7.57 -7.26
C VAL A 94 9.59 8.13 -6.89
N VAL A 95 9.65 9.15 -6.02
CA VAL A 95 10.92 9.79 -5.61
C VAL A 95 11.78 8.84 -4.78
N GLU A 96 11.19 8.10 -3.82
CA GLU A 96 11.91 7.11 -3.02
C GLU A 96 12.51 6.02 -3.89
N TYR A 97 11.72 5.45 -4.82
CA TYR A 97 12.21 4.44 -5.74
C TYR A 97 13.36 4.94 -6.61
N GLU A 98 13.27 6.12 -7.20
CA GLU A 98 14.36 6.65 -8.03
C GLU A 98 15.61 7.00 -7.19
N ALA A 99 15.43 7.51 -5.97
CA ALA A 99 16.54 7.72 -5.05
C ALA A 99 17.22 6.40 -4.68
N HIS A 100 16.45 5.36 -4.33
CA HIS A 100 16.97 4.02 -4.03
C HIS A 100 17.66 3.39 -5.25
N LYS A 101 17.05 3.50 -6.43
CA LYS A 101 17.63 3.03 -7.69
C LYS A 101 18.98 3.71 -7.95
N TYR A 102 19.05 5.04 -7.77
CA TYR A 102 20.29 5.79 -7.91
C TYR A 102 21.37 5.28 -6.96
N LEU A 103 21.05 5.10 -5.67
CA LEU A 103 22.00 4.57 -4.68
C LEU A 103 22.56 3.21 -5.11
N VAL A 104 21.68 2.28 -5.52
CA VAL A 104 22.07 0.94 -6.00
C VAL A 104 22.97 1.02 -7.23
N GLU A 105 22.59 1.81 -8.25
CA GLU A 105 23.36 1.97 -9.49
C GLU A 105 24.75 2.57 -9.25
N HIS A 106 24.93 3.33 -8.16
CA HIS A 106 26.20 3.94 -7.77
C HIS A 106 26.95 3.16 -6.69
N GLY A 107 26.49 1.95 -6.31
CA GLY A 107 27.14 1.11 -5.30
C GLY A 107 27.09 1.68 -3.88
N LEU A 108 26.11 2.54 -3.60
CA LEU A 108 25.85 3.11 -2.28
C LEU A 108 24.82 2.25 -1.52
N PRO A 109 24.90 2.18 -0.18
CA PRO A 109 23.92 1.42 0.59
C PRO A 109 22.55 2.09 0.55
N LEU A 110 21.50 1.27 0.48
CA LEU A 110 20.13 1.70 0.77
C LEU A 110 19.98 2.06 2.26
N PRO A 111 18.98 2.87 2.64
CA PRO A 111 18.64 3.07 4.04
C PRO A 111 18.31 1.72 4.73
N GLU A 112 18.51 1.67 6.05
CA GLU A 112 18.29 0.45 6.82
C GLU A 112 16.83 -0.02 6.74
N GLY A 113 16.62 -1.28 6.37
CA GLY A 113 15.28 -1.87 6.21
C GLY A 113 14.63 -1.60 4.85
N GLU A 114 15.25 -0.82 3.97
CA GLU A 114 14.71 -0.51 2.65
C GLU A 114 15.19 -1.51 1.59
N SER A 115 14.31 -1.86 0.65
CA SER A 115 14.66 -2.61 -0.55
C SER A 115 14.10 -1.95 -1.82
N LEU A 116 14.84 -2.07 -2.92
CA LEU A 116 14.40 -1.56 -4.22
C LEU A 116 13.18 -2.34 -4.76
N GLU A 117 13.08 -3.62 -4.38
CA GLU A 117 12.00 -4.51 -4.77
C GLU A 117 10.70 -4.16 -4.04
N GLU A 118 10.75 -3.91 -2.73
CA GLU A 118 9.60 -3.43 -1.95
C GLU A 118 9.17 -2.05 -2.42
N ALA A 119 10.10 -1.09 -2.57
CA ALA A 119 9.78 0.25 -3.07
C ALA A 119 9.05 0.19 -4.43
N ARG A 120 9.47 -0.73 -5.32
CA ARG A 120 8.76 -0.99 -6.57
C ARG A 120 7.37 -1.58 -6.33
N ALA A 121 7.21 -2.53 -5.41
CA ALA A 121 5.92 -3.16 -5.12
C ALA A 121 4.88 -2.16 -4.56
N PHE A 122 5.26 -1.34 -3.57
CA PHE A 122 4.42 -0.24 -3.06
C PHE A 122 4.10 0.77 -4.17
N GLY A 123 5.10 1.10 -5.00
CA GLY A 123 4.90 1.95 -6.18
C GLY A 123 3.87 1.38 -7.18
N ARG A 124 3.85 0.06 -7.41
CA ARG A 124 2.84 -0.58 -8.27
C ARG A 124 1.43 -0.44 -7.70
N GLU A 125 1.27 -0.52 -6.38
CA GLU A 125 -0.02 -0.35 -5.72
C GLU A 125 -0.55 1.07 -5.87
N VAL A 126 0.26 2.07 -5.48
CA VAL A 126 -0.18 3.46 -5.34
C VAL A 126 -0.07 4.25 -6.65
N CYS A 127 0.93 3.96 -7.49
CA CYS A 127 1.23 4.69 -8.72
C CYS A 127 1.50 3.75 -9.92
N PRO A 128 0.53 2.91 -10.32
CA PRO A 128 0.70 1.98 -11.44
C PRO A 128 1.01 2.68 -12.77
N GLU A 129 0.71 3.96 -12.94
CA GLU A 129 1.05 4.72 -14.15
C GLU A 129 2.56 4.92 -14.35
N TYR A 130 3.36 4.91 -13.27
CA TYR A 130 4.82 5.00 -13.34
C TYR A 130 5.47 3.62 -13.22
N PHE A 131 4.96 2.77 -12.30
CA PHE A 131 5.55 1.48 -11.99
C PHE A 131 5.05 0.32 -12.86
N GLY A 132 3.93 0.52 -13.57
CA GLY A 132 3.15 -0.53 -14.20
C GLY A 132 2.25 -1.27 -13.20
N GLU A 133 1.13 -1.77 -13.69
CA GLU A 133 0.20 -2.58 -12.88
C GLU A 133 0.83 -3.90 -12.39
N PHE A 134 0.21 -4.52 -11.40
CA PHE A 134 0.58 -5.88 -11.01
C PHE A 134 0.22 -6.87 -12.13
N PRO A 135 1.12 -7.81 -12.46
CA PRO A 135 0.80 -8.86 -13.42
C PRO A 135 -0.26 -9.79 -12.84
N ILE A 136 -1.22 -10.18 -13.67
CA ILE A 136 -2.20 -11.20 -13.29
C ILE A 136 -1.48 -12.55 -13.19
N PRO A 137 -1.65 -13.32 -12.09
CA PRO A 137 -1.04 -14.64 -11.96
C PRO A 137 -1.47 -15.58 -13.09
N GLU A 138 -0.51 -16.26 -13.72
CA GLU A 138 -0.79 -17.31 -14.71
C GLU A 138 -1.02 -18.68 -14.06
N LYS A 139 -0.56 -18.84 -12.82
CA LYS A 139 -0.65 -20.07 -12.03
C LYS A 139 -1.12 -19.75 -10.62
N THR A 140 -1.76 -20.74 -10.01
CA THR A 140 -2.17 -20.75 -8.61
C THR A 140 -1.79 -22.09 -7.98
N PRO A 141 -1.89 -22.26 -6.66
CA PRO A 141 -1.73 -23.56 -6.01
C PRO A 141 -2.67 -24.64 -6.56
N TRP A 142 -3.81 -24.23 -7.14
CA TRP A 142 -4.82 -25.11 -7.74
C TRP A 142 -4.68 -25.28 -9.24
N GLY A 143 -3.58 -24.84 -9.84
CA GLY A 143 -3.26 -25.05 -11.25
C GLY A 143 -3.31 -23.76 -12.08
N PRO A 144 -3.25 -23.88 -13.42
CA PRO A 144 -3.28 -22.74 -14.33
C PRO A 144 -4.56 -21.92 -14.18
N VAL A 145 -4.43 -20.61 -14.44
CA VAL A 145 -5.58 -19.71 -14.52
C VAL A 145 -6.26 -19.86 -15.88
N ILE A 146 -7.57 -20.11 -15.86
CA ILE A 146 -8.42 -20.26 -17.05
C ILE A 146 -8.92 -18.89 -17.52
N ARG A 147 -9.45 -18.11 -16.58
CA ARG A 147 -9.88 -16.71 -16.77
C ARG A 147 -9.75 -15.96 -15.46
N HIS A 148 -9.85 -14.64 -15.55
CA HIS A 148 -9.76 -13.77 -14.39
C HIS A 148 -10.84 -12.70 -14.44
N ASP A 149 -11.11 -12.13 -13.28
CA ASP A 149 -11.87 -10.90 -13.13
C ASP A 149 -11.13 -9.97 -12.16
N ARG A 150 -11.16 -8.66 -12.44
CA ARG A 150 -10.38 -7.66 -11.72
C ARG A 150 -11.26 -6.92 -10.72
N LEU A 151 -10.97 -7.08 -9.43
CA LEU A 151 -11.51 -6.22 -8.39
C LEU A 151 -10.75 -4.89 -8.38
N TRP A 152 -9.42 -4.97 -8.23
CA TRP A 152 -8.50 -3.83 -8.17
C TRP A 152 -7.12 -4.19 -8.76
N ASN A 153 -6.23 -3.22 -8.93
CA ASN A 153 -4.83 -3.50 -9.28
C ASN A 153 -4.18 -4.34 -8.17
N GLY A 154 -3.73 -5.56 -8.48
CA GLY A 154 -3.19 -6.46 -7.44
C GLY A 154 -4.25 -7.30 -6.69
N LEU A 155 -5.54 -7.15 -6.99
CA LEU A 155 -6.64 -7.91 -6.37
C LEU A 155 -7.53 -8.53 -7.46
N TYR A 156 -7.44 -9.85 -7.62
CA TYR A 156 -8.05 -10.57 -8.73
C TYR A 156 -8.84 -11.78 -8.27
N TRP A 157 -9.96 -12.03 -8.92
CA TRP A 157 -10.58 -13.34 -8.96
C TRP A 157 -9.97 -14.13 -10.10
N LEU A 158 -9.57 -15.37 -9.83
CA LEU A 158 -8.95 -16.26 -10.80
C LEU A 158 -9.75 -17.56 -10.85
N GLU A 159 -10.29 -17.92 -12.01
CA GLU A 159 -10.87 -19.24 -12.21
C GLU A 159 -9.74 -20.23 -12.51
N THR A 160 -9.70 -21.30 -11.74
CA THR A 160 -8.64 -22.32 -11.79
C THR A 160 -9.19 -23.65 -12.26
N GLU A 161 -8.31 -24.49 -12.80
CA GLU A 161 -8.68 -25.82 -13.30
C GLU A 161 -9.23 -26.76 -12.22
N ARG A 162 -8.80 -26.62 -10.95
CA ARG A 162 -9.13 -27.59 -9.89
C ARG A 162 -10.03 -27.07 -8.78
N GLU A 163 -10.01 -25.78 -8.46
CA GLU A 163 -10.75 -25.20 -7.32
C GLU A 163 -11.94 -24.32 -7.77
N GLY A 164 -12.01 -23.98 -9.06
CA GLY A 164 -12.90 -22.92 -9.52
C GLY A 164 -12.34 -21.55 -9.17
N TRP A 165 -13.18 -20.62 -8.74
CA TRP A 165 -12.79 -19.25 -8.44
C TRP A 165 -12.04 -19.11 -7.12
N VAL A 166 -10.87 -18.47 -7.17
CA VAL A 166 -10.01 -18.15 -6.03
C VAL A 166 -9.65 -16.67 -6.05
N LEU A 167 -9.44 -16.08 -4.88
CA LEU A 167 -8.95 -14.71 -4.74
C LEU A 167 -7.42 -14.71 -4.74
N ALA A 168 -6.82 -13.76 -5.44
CA ALA A 168 -5.39 -13.47 -5.41
C ALA A 168 -5.16 -12.03 -4.95
N ILE A 169 -4.30 -11.85 -3.95
CA ILE A 169 -3.93 -10.55 -3.37
C ILE A 169 -2.42 -10.37 -3.45
N ALA A 170 -1.96 -9.32 -4.12
CA ALA A 170 -0.52 -9.01 -4.28
C ALA A 170 0.07 -8.41 -2.99
N TYR A 171 1.39 -8.52 -2.83
CA TYR A 171 2.12 -7.67 -1.88
C TYR A 171 2.29 -6.27 -2.49
N PRO A 172 2.06 -5.16 -1.76
CA PRO A 172 1.82 -5.09 -0.31
C PRO A 172 0.35 -5.07 0.13
N LEU A 173 -0.63 -5.17 -0.77
CA LEU A 173 -2.06 -5.05 -0.41
C LEU A 173 -2.48 -5.95 0.78
N TYR A 174 -1.93 -7.16 0.89
CA TYR A 174 -2.28 -8.07 2.00
C TYR A 174 -1.58 -7.72 3.33
N SER A 175 -0.70 -6.72 3.40
CA SER A 175 0.04 -6.37 4.63
C SER A 175 -0.85 -5.77 5.72
N VAL A 176 -2.06 -5.35 5.37
CA VAL A 176 -3.08 -4.88 6.32
C VAL A 176 -3.85 -6.03 6.98
N LEU A 177 -3.71 -7.26 6.47
CA LEU A 177 -4.45 -8.42 6.96
C LEU A 177 -3.90 -8.89 8.30
N PHE A 178 -4.79 -9.48 9.11
CA PHE A 178 -4.41 -10.12 10.36
C PHE A 178 -3.64 -11.42 10.12
N GLU A 179 -2.77 -11.79 11.06
CA GLU A 179 -1.91 -12.98 10.98
C GLU A 179 -2.69 -14.28 10.76
N ASP A 180 -3.83 -14.46 11.44
CA ASP A 180 -4.68 -15.63 11.26
C ASP A 180 -5.23 -15.72 9.83
N THR A 181 -5.57 -14.57 9.23
CA THR A 181 -6.04 -14.48 7.85
C THR A 181 -4.91 -14.69 6.85
N LEU A 182 -3.69 -14.22 7.15
CA LEU A 182 -2.50 -14.54 6.36
C LEU A 182 -2.20 -16.05 6.39
N ALA A 183 -2.42 -16.70 7.53
CA ALA A 183 -2.22 -18.14 7.68
C ALA A 183 -3.19 -19.00 6.87
N LEU A 184 -4.35 -18.47 6.46
CA LEU A 184 -5.30 -19.15 5.58
C LEU A 184 -4.85 -19.17 4.11
N ALA A 185 -3.89 -18.32 3.73
CA ALA A 185 -3.45 -18.20 2.35
C ALA A 185 -2.69 -19.44 1.87
N ALA A 186 -3.08 -19.93 0.70
CA ALA A 186 -2.24 -20.85 -0.06
C ALA A 186 -1.15 -20.07 -0.79
N GLN A 187 0.03 -20.70 -0.92
CA GLN A 187 1.17 -20.17 -1.67
C GLN A 187 1.63 -21.17 -2.72
N ILE A 188 2.30 -20.67 -3.75
CA ILE A 188 2.96 -21.52 -4.75
C ILE A 188 4.32 -21.94 -4.17
N GLU A 189 4.50 -23.24 -3.94
CA GLU A 189 5.69 -23.82 -3.28
C GLU A 189 6.99 -23.71 -4.11
N ASP A 190 6.92 -23.28 -5.37
CA ASP A 190 8.03 -23.34 -6.34
C ASP A 190 9.24 -22.43 -6.02
N GLY A 191 9.30 -21.81 -4.83
CA GLY A 191 10.46 -21.02 -4.36
C GLY A 191 10.72 -19.75 -5.17
N LYS A 192 9.73 -19.31 -5.95
CA LYS A 192 9.79 -18.13 -6.83
C LYS A 192 8.76 -17.06 -6.45
N GLU A 193 8.66 -16.74 -5.16
CA GLU A 193 7.78 -15.67 -4.68
C GLU A 193 8.03 -14.32 -5.39
N ALA A 194 9.28 -14.09 -5.85
CA ALA A 194 9.66 -12.94 -6.66
C ALA A 194 9.03 -12.91 -8.07
N GLU A 195 8.74 -14.06 -8.69
CA GLU A 195 8.08 -14.13 -10.01
C GLU A 195 6.55 -13.93 -9.91
N THR A 196 5.96 -14.10 -8.72
CA THR A 196 4.53 -13.90 -8.49
C THR A 196 4.22 -12.61 -7.76
N CYS A 197 5.12 -11.63 -7.69
CA CYS A 197 4.90 -10.40 -6.92
C CYS A 197 4.37 -10.65 -5.48
N GLY A 198 4.75 -11.78 -4.88
CA GLY A 198 4.29 -12.19 -3.54
C GLY A 198 2.82 -12.60 -3.39
N TYR A 199 2.05 -12.86 -4.46
CA TYR A 199 0.62 -13.18 -4.34
C TYR A 199 0.28 -14.23 -3.28
N ARG A 200 -0.73 -13.89 -2.46
CA ARG A 200 -1.42 -14.79 -1.53
C ARG A 200 -2.75 -15.22 -2.16
N PHE A 201 -3.05 -16.51 -2.12
CA PHE A 201 -4.24 -17.07 -2.75
C PHE A 201 -5.22 -17.65 -1.74
N TYR A 202 -6.51 -17.40 -1.94
CA TYR A 202 -7.58 -17.87 -1.06
C TYR A 202 -8.66 -18.55 -1.88
N THR A 203 -9.16 -19.69 -1.41
CA THR A 203 -10.39 -20.28 -1.99
C THR A 203 -11.54 -19.29 -1.84
N TYR A 204 -12.60 -19.40 -2.66
CA TYR A 204 -13.78 -18.54 -2.50
C TYR A 204 -14.30 -18.55 -1.04
N ARG A 205 -14.34 -19.74 -0.41
CA ARG A 205 -14.71 -19.90 0.99
C ARG A 205 -13.82 -19.11 1.96
N ALA A 206 -12.50 -19.20 1.82
CA ALA A 206 -11.55 -18.52 2.72
C ALA A 206 -11.44 -17.02 2.43
N SER A 207 -11.79 -16.60 1.21
CA SER A 207 -11.63 -15.22 0.76
C SER A 207 -12.54 -14.22 1.47
N CYS A 208 -13.56 -14.68 2.21
CA CYS A 208 -14.39 -13.79 3.02
C CYS A 208 -13.59 -13.08 4.13
N CYS A 209 -12.58 -13.72 4.73
CA CYS A 209 -11.72 -13.09 5.74
C CYS A 209 -10.94 -11.89 5.19
N PRO A 210 -10.05 -12.06 4.18
CA PRO A 210 -9.25 -10.95 3.69
C PRO A 210 -10.11 -9.85 3.06
N LEU A 211 -11.19 -10.20 2.36
CA LEU A 211 -12.09 -9.19 1.80
C LEU A 211 -12.81 -8.39 2.89
N PHE A 212 -13.24 -9.02 3.99
CA PHE A 212 -13.89 -8.32 5.08
C PHE A 212 -12.93 -7.36 5.79
N GLU A 213 -11.69 -7.79 6.03
CA GLU A 213 -10.64 -6.96 6.64
C GLU A 213 -10.23 -5.78 5.76
N MET A 214 -10.15 -5.98 4.44
CA MET A 214 -9.78 -4.93 3.50
C MET A 214 -10.95 -4.01 3.12
N PHE A 215 -12.20 -4.44 3.34
CA PHE A 215 -13.40 -3.70 2.92
C PHE A 215 -13.42 -2.22 3.33
N PRO A 216 -13.08 -1.84 4.59
CA PRO A 216 -13.12 -0.45 5.03
C PRO A 216 -12.12 0.48 4.33
N TYR A 217 -11.11 -0.07 3.65
CA TYR A 217 -10.07 0.72 2.99
C TYR A 217 -10.47 1.16 1.58
N ASP A 218 -11.48 0.53 0.97
CA ASP A 218 -11.96 0.92 -0.36
C ASP A 218 -13.43 0.55 -0.60
N GLU A 219 -14.32 1.03 0.28
CA GLU A 219 -15.77 0.84 0.15
C GLU A 219 -16.33 1.43 -1.16
N ASP A 220 -15.78 2.57 -1.59
CA ASP A 220 -16.25 3.31 -2.77
C ASP A 220 -15.62 2.85 -4.10
N GLY A 221 -14.54 2.07 -4.06
CA GLY A 221 -13.86 1.50 -5.23
C GLY A 221 -14.25 0.05 -5.47
N TRP A 222 -13.35 -0.89 -5.16
CA TRP A 222 -13.63 -2.32 -5.40
C TRP A 222 -14.72 -2.87 -4.46
N GLY A 223 -14.92 -2.27 -3.29
CA GLY A 223 -15.97 -2.65 -2.33
C GLY A 223 -17.38 -2.61 -2.93
N GLN A 224 -17.65 -1.70 -3.87
CA GLN A 224 -18.93 -1.62 -4.59
C GLN A 224 -19.26 -2.87 -5.44
N LYS A 225 -18.26 -3.70 -5.74
CA LYS A 225 -18.45 -4.96 -6.48
C LYS A 225 -18.82 -6.13 -5.57
N ILE A 226 -18.79 -5.93 -4.26
CA ILE A 226 -18.96 -6.96 -3.24
C ILE A 226 -20.23 -6.67 -2.45
N ASP A 227 -21.05 -7.70 -2.24
CA ASP A 227 -22.17 -7.59 -1.31
C ASP A 227 -21.65 -7.72 0.12
N GLY A 228 -21.42 -6.58 0.78
CA GLY A 228 -20.86 -6.53 2.13
C GLY A 228 -21.71 -7.26 3.18
N ALA A 229 -23.04 -7.30 3.01
CA ALA A 229 -23.91 -8.01 3.93
C ALA A 229 -23.77 -9.53 3.77
N ALA A 230 -23.71 -10.00 2.53
CA ALA A 230 -23.44 -11.41 2.24
C ALA A 230 -22.01 -11.82 2.62
N LEU A 231 -21.04 -10.92 2.49
CA LEU A 231 -19.64 -11.13 2.90
C LEU A 231 -19.55 -11.39 4.40
N GLN A 232 -20.23 -10.55 5.20
CA GLN A 232 -20.29 -10.72 6.64
C GLN A 232 -20.94 -12.05 7.05
N ASN A 233 -22.04 -12.43 6.41
CA ASN A 233 -22.67 -13.73 6.68
C ASN A 233 -21.75 -14.89 6.28
N ALA A 234 -21.03 -14.78 5.15
CA ALA A 234 -20.06 -15.78 4.70
C ALA A 234 -18.87 -15.89 5.67
N LEU A 235 -18.41 -14.79 6.24
CA LEU A 235 -17.38 -14.78 7.28
C LEU A 235 -17.84 -15.58 8.49
N LEU A 236 -19.01 -15.26 9.04
CA LEU A 236 -19.54 -15.91 10.24
C LEU A 236 -19.91 -17.39 10.01
N GLU A 237 -20.36 -17.75 8.80
CA GLU A 237 -20.64 -19.15 8.45
C GLU A 237 -19.36 -19.99 8.34
N ASN A 238 -18.31 -19.43 7.72
CA ASN A 238 -17.08 -20.17 7.45
C ASN A 238 -16.07 -20.13 8.60
N PHE A 239 -16.08 -19.05 9.37
CA PHE A 239 -15.17 -18.76 10.48
C PHE A 239 -15.99 -18.24 11.68
N PRO A 240 -16.78 -19.11 12.33
CA PRO A 240 -17.67 -18.72 13.44
C PRO A 240 -16.91 -18.13 14.64
N ASP A 241 -15.63 -18.46 14.78
CA ASP A 241 -14.77 -17.98 15.86
C ASP A 241 -13.97 -16.72 15.47
N TYR A 242 -14.22 -16.14 14.29
CA TYR A 242 -13.50 -14.97 13.81
C TYR A 242 -13.58 -13.81 14.82
N GLY A 243 -12.42 -13.39 15.32
CA GLY A 243 -12.27 -12.28 16.26
C GLY A 243 -12.74 -12.55 17.70
N LEU A 244 -13.13 -13.78 18.05
CA LEU A 244 -13.62 -14.08 19.41
C LEU A 244 -12.53 -13.95 20.48
N GLU A 245 -11.27 -14.28 20.15
CA GLU A 245 -10.18 -14.40 21.13
C GLU A 245 -9.36 -13.12 21.34
N ASP A 246 -9.48 -12.12 20.46
CA ASP A 246 -8.59 -10.96 20.43
C ASP A 246 -9.34 -9.63 20.25
N GLU A 247 -10.51 -9.54 20.91
CA GLU A 247 -11.33 -8.33 21.03
C GLU A 247 -11.99 -7.83 19.74
N ARG A 248 -11.61 -8.32 18.55
CA ARG A 248 -12.23 -7.93 17.25
C ARG A 248 -13.73 -8.22 17.18
N ASN A 249 -14.17 -9.30 17.81
CA ASN A 249 -15.56 -9.75 17.86
C ASN A 249 -15.88 -10.45 19.19
N SER A 250 -15.22 -10.05 20.28
CA SER A 250 -15.40 -10.68 21.59
C SER A 250 -16.87 -10.64 22.03
N PRO A 251 -17.39 -11.70 22.69
CA PRO A 251 -18.74 -11.69 23.25
C PRO A 251 -18.97 -10.59 24.29
N ASP A 252 -17.90 -10.04 24.88
CA ASP A 252 -17.93 -8.95 25.85
C ASP A 252 -18.16 -7.57 25.21
N LEU A 253 -18.04 -7.44 23.88
CA LEU A 253 -18.36 -6.21 23.17
C LEU A 253 -19.88 -5.94 23.16
N PRO A 254 -20.29 -4.65 23.19
CA PRO A 254 -21.67 -4.26 22.92
C PRO A 254 -22.18 -4.87 21.60
N ALA A 255 -23.46 -5.23 21.53
CA ALA A 255 -24.02 -5.93 20.39
C ALA A 255 -23.87 -5.15 19.07
N GLU A 256 -23.91 -3.82 19.15
CA GLU A 256 -23.71 -2.88 18.04
C GLU A 256 -22.27 -2.82 17.53
N GLN A 257 -21.30 -3.35 18.27
CA GLN A 257 -19.88 -3.44 17.90
C GLN A 257 -19.49 -4.85 17.45
N ARG A 258 -20.38 -5.84 17.63
CA ARG A 258 -20.12 -7.22 17.23
C ARG A 258 -20.54 -7.47 15.80
N ILE A 259 -19.83 -8.39 15.17
CA ILE A 259 -20.13 -8.91 13.84
C ILE A 259 -21.22 -9.96 14.01
N LEU A 260 -22.46 -9.61 13.68
CA LEU A 260 -23.64 -10.46 13.86
C LEU A 260 -24.24 -10.88 12.52
N PRO A 261 -24.87 -12.06 12.40
CA PRO A 261 -25.53 -12.46 11.16
C PRO A 261 -26.63 -11.48 10.76
N ILE A 262 -26.71 -11.17 9.47
CA ILE A 262 -27.72 -10.29 8.88
C ILE A 262 -28.89 -11.17 8.39
N PRO A 263 -30.08 -11.10 9.02
CA PRO A 263 -31.19 -11.97 8.67
C PRO A 263 -31.69 -11.75 7.24
N GLY A 264 -31.94 -12.84 6.51
CA GLY A 264 -32.51 -12.80 5.16
C GLY A 264 -31.50 -12.52 4.04
N VAL A 265 -30.21 -12.37 4.36
CA VAL A 265 -29.12 -12.22 3.39
C VAL A 265 -28.37 -13.55 3.29
N GLY A 266 -28.01 -13.96 2.06
CA GLY A 266 -27.23 -15.18 1.80
C GLY A 266 -25.73 -15.01 2.10
N THR A 267 -24.92 -15.89 1.53
CA THR A 267 -23.44 -15.86 1.66
C THR A 267 -22.71 -15.71 0.32
N ASP A 268 -23.47 -15.51 -0.77
CA ASP A 268 -22.92 -15.22 -2.09
C ASP A 268 -22.56 -13.73 -2.20
N PHE A 269 -21.32 -13.39 -1.82
CA PHE A 269 -20.85 -12.00 -1.75
C PHE A 269 -20.25 -11.46 -3.04
N TYR A 270 -20.07 -12.30 -4.07
CA TYR A 270 -19.60 -11.87 -5.38
C TYR A 270 -20.35 -12.55 -6.52
N ARG A 271 -20.54 -11.82 -7.63
CA ARG A 271 -21.13 -12.35 -8.86
C ARG A 271 -20.06 -12.49 -9.93
N PHE A 272 -19.61 -13.72 -10.15
CA PHE A 272 -18.64 -14.00 -11.20
C PHE A 272 -19.20 -13.76 -12.60
N PRO A 273 -18.35 -13.32 -13.54
CA PRO A 273 -18.75 -13.22 -14.94
C PRO A 273 -19.10 -14.60 -15.50
N SER A 274 -20.17 -14.65 -16.31
CA SER A 274 -20.62 -15.85 -17.01
C SER A 274 -19.56 -16.39 -17.98
#